data_AF-A0A9P9E5Z2-F1
#
_entry.id   AF-A0A9P9E5Z2-F1
#
_cell.length_a   1.000
_cell.length_b   1.000
_cell.length_c   1.000
_cell.angle_alpha   90.00
_cell.angle_beta   90.00
_cell.angle_gamma   90.00
#
_symmetry.space_group_name_H-M   'P 1'
#
loop_
_entity.id
_entity.type
_entity.pdbx_description
1 polymer ?
#
loop_
_entity_poly.entity_id
_entity_poly.type
_entity_poly.pdbx_seq_one_letter_code
_entity_poly.pdbx_strand_id
1 'polypeptide(L)' 'EVFFIARHFGDRYVWIDCFCIIENPRDDWEAEVPMMRYIYTNAACGIAASASDCPYGGLFQKRLMGPR' A
#
# COMPACT_ATOMS: atom_id res chain seq x y z
N GLU A 1 0.49 8.92 4.95
CA GLU A 1 1.95 8.90 4.68
C GLU A 1 2.27 8.54 3.23
N VAL A 2 1.62 7.52 2.67
CA VAL A 2 1.88 7.03 1.29
C VAL A 2 1.82 8.10 0.19
N PHE A 3 0.90 9.08 0.28
CA PHE A 3 0.81 10.15 -0.71
C PHE A 3 2.04 11.07 -0.75
N PHE A 4 2.71 11.29 0.39
CA PHE A 4 3.95 12.07 0.41
C PHE A 4 5.08 11.31 -0.29
N ILE A 5 5.14 9.99 -0.08
CA ILE A 5 6.13 9.11 -0.70
C ILE A 5 5.89 9.06 -2.21
N ALA A 6 4.67 8.79 -2.66
CA ALA A 6 4.32 8.75 -4.08
C ALA A 6 4.67 10.06 -4.80
N ARG A 7 4.30 11.22 -4.21
CA ARG A 7 4.66 12.53 -4.77
C ARG A 7 6.17 12.76 -4.82
N HIS A 8 6.92 12.26 -3.83
CA HIS A 8 8.38 12.35 -3.84
C HIS A 8 9.00 11.53 -4.98
N PHE A 9 8.41 10.39 -5.34
CA PHE A 9 8.81 9.59 -6.49
C PHE A 9 8.27 10.12 -7.84
N GLY A 10 7.48 11.20 -7.83
CA GLY A 10 6.89 11.78 -9.03
C GLY A 10 5.57 11.12 -9.47
N ASP A 11 5.06 10.17 -8.69
CA ASP A 11 3.82 9.48 -8.96
C ASP A 11 2.61 10.29 -8.49
N ARG A 12 1.56 10.34 -9.34
CA ARG A 12 0.33 11.08 -9.07
C ARG A 12 -0.77 10.23 -8.44
N TYR A 13 -0.69 8.91 -8.60
CA TYR A 13 -1.74 7.97 -8.21
C TYR A 13 -1.16 6.89 -7.31
N VAL A 14 -1.94 6.52 -6.31
CA VAL A 14 -1.64 5.39 -5.42
C VAL A 14 -2.85 4.48 -5.46
N TRP A 15 -2.62 3.19 -5.65
CA TRP A 15 -3.65 2.17 -5.51
C TRP A 15 -3.61 1.62 -4.08
N ILE A 16 -4.77 1.52 -3.44
CA ILE A 16 -4.94 1.01 -2.08
C ILE A 16 -6.17 0.11 -2.10
N ASP A 17 -5.98 -1.17 -1.79
CA ASP A 17 -7.02 -2.21 -1.85
C ASP A 17 -8.29 -1.83 -1.09
N CYS A 18 -8.16 -1.36 0.15
CA CYS A 18 -9.31 -0.97 0.99
C CYS A 18 -10.11 0.23 0.48
N PHE A 19 -9.60 0.98 -0.51
CA PHE A 19 -10.35 2.04 -1.20
C PHE A 19 -10.81 1.65 -2.61
N CYS A 20 -10.12 0.71 -3.24
CA CYS A 20 -10.39 0.33 -4.63
C CYS A 20 -11.24 -0.94 -4.77
N ILE A 21 -11.35 -1.74 -3.71
CA ILE A 21 -12.16 -2.97 -3.69
C ILE A 21 -13.27 -2.79 -2.67
N ILE A 22 -14.53 -2.93 -3.09
CA ILE A 22 -15.67 -2.82 -2.18
C ILE A 22 -15.79 -4.15 -1.41
N GLU A 23 -15.50 -4.12 -0.11
CA GLU A 23 -15.45 -5.33 0.72
C GLU A 23 -16.82 -6.02 0.94
N ASN A 24 -17.93 -5.38 0.56
CA ASN A 24 -19.30 -5.82 0.87
C ASN A 24 -20.25 -5.47 -0.29
N PRO A 25 -20.14 -6.14 -1.44
CA PRO A 25 -20.50 -7.56 -1.58
C PRO A 25 -19.39 -8.44 -2.18
N ARG A 26 -19.49 -9.76 -1.95
CA ARG A 26 -18.55 -10.80 -2.40
C ARG A 26 -18.20 -10.74 -3.90
N ASP A 27 -19.12 -10.24 -4.71
CA ASP A 27 -19.01 -10.16 -6.17
C ASP A 27 -17.88 -9.23 -6.64
N ASP A 28 -17.57 -8.16 -5.90
CA ASP A 28 -16.53 -7.19 -6.30
C ASP A 28 -15.13 -7.75 -6.02
N TRP A 29 -14.97 -8.48 -4.91
CA TRP A 29 -13.74 -9.20 -4.59
C TRP A 29 -13.38 -10.23 -5.67
N GLU A 30 -14.36 -11.02 -6.13
CA GLU A 30 -14.13 -12.04 -7.15
C GLU A 30 -13.71 -11.44 -8.50
N ALA A 31 -14.14 -10.22 -8.82
CA ALA A 31 -13.74 -9.49 -10.01
C ALA A 31 -12.37 -8.80 -9.88
N GLU A 32 -12.08 -8.21 -8.71
CA GLU A 32 -10.87 -7.40 -8.48
C GLU A 32 -9.64 -8.25 -8.13
N VAL A 33 -9.79 -9.40 -7.45
CA VAL A 33 -8.65 -10.26 -7.09
C VAL A 33 -7.83 -10.72 -8.29
N PRO A 34 -8.43 -11.20 -9.41
CA PRO A 34 -7.67 -11.51 -10.62
C PRO A 34 -6.89 -10.31 -11.18
N MET A 35 -7.40 -9.09 -10.96
CA MET A 35 -6.78 -7.85 -11.42
C MET A 35 -5.58 -7.43 -10.56
N MET A 36 -5.55 -7.80 -9.27
CA MET A 36 -4.43 -7.49 -8.37
C MET A 36 -3.07 -7.93 -8.94
N ARG A 37 -3.00 -9.08 -9.63
CA ARG A 37 -1.74 -9.53 -10.25
C ARG A 37 -1.22 -8.52 -11.27
N TYR A 38 -2.12 -7.93 -12.06
CA TYR A 38 -1.76 -6.95 -13.08
C TYR A 38 -1.40 -5.62 -12.45
N ILE A 39 -2.10 -5.23 -11.38
CA ILE A 39 -1.81 -4.02 -10.63
C ILE A 39 -0.41 -4.10 -10.02
N TYR A 40 -0.08 -5.17 -9.28
CA TYR A 40 1.25 -5.33 -8.69
C TYR A 40 2.36 -5.45 -9.75
N THR A 41 2.11 -6.16 -10.85
CA THR A 41 3.13 -6.35 -11.90
C THR A 41 3.43 -5.05 -12.66
N ASN A 42 2.43 -4.18 -12.84
CA ASN A 42 2.57 -2.94 -13.59
C ASN A 42 2.75 -1.69 -12.71
N ALA A 43 2.75 -1.83 -11.39
CA ALA A 43 3.02 -0.72 -10.48
C ALA A 43 4.47 -0.25 -10.62
N ALA A 44 4.69 1.06 -10.52
CA ALA A 44 6.04 1.62 -10.51
C ALA A 44 6.87 1.07 -9.34
N CYS A 45 6.25 0.96 -8.15
CA CYS A 45 6.79 0.24 -7.01
C CYS A 45 5.68 -0.18 -6.04
N GLY A 46 5.97 -1.14 -5.17
CA GLY A 46 5.16 -1.46 -4.01
C GLY A 46 5.68 -0.73 -2.76
N ILE A 47 4.78 -0.07 -2.01
CA ILE A 47 5.11 0.56 -0.73
C ILE A 47 4.49 -0.28 0.38
N ALA A 48 5.30 -0.76 1.32
CA ALA A 48 4.86 -1.62 2.42
C ALA A 48 5.37 -1.12 3.77
N ALA A 49 4.50 -1.14 4.78
CA ALA A 49 4.85 -0.89 6.18
C ALA A 49 5.44 -2.14 6.84
N SER A 50 6.52 -2.70 6.27
CA SER A 50 7.06 -4.02 6.69
C SER A 50 7.56 -4.09 8.15
N ALA A 51 7.73 -2.94 8.81
CA ALA A 51 8.09 -2.84 10.22
C ALA A 51 6.87 -2.75 11.16
N SER A 52 5.65 -2.74 10.61
CA SER A 52 4.41 -2.75 11.38
C SER A 52 3.86 -4.16 11.55
N ASP A 53 3.27 -4.42 12.71
CA ASP A 53 2.66 -5.69 13.10
C ASP A 53 1.14 -5.74 12.87
N CYS A 54 0.52 -4.63 12.48
CA CYS A 54 -0.92 -4.52 12.30
C CYS A 54 -1.27 -3.50 11.21
N PRO A 55 -2.46 -3.60 10.59
CA PRO A 55 -2.88 -2.67 9.53
C PRO A 55 -3.09 -1.23 10.02
N TYR A 56 -3.10 -1.01 11.33
CA TYR A 56 -3.24 0.31 11.94
C TYR A 56 -1.90 1.04 12.13
N GLY A 57 -0.76 0.38 11.86
CA GLY A 57 0.55 1.02 11.96
C GLY A 57 0.95 1.81 10.72
N GLY A 58 1.92 2.72 10.90
CA GLY A 58 2.38 3.64 9.87
C GLY A 58 3.62 3.17 9.11
N LEU A 59 3.94 3.90 8.03
CA LEU A 59 5.13 3.69 7.19
C LEU A 59 6.42 4.16 7.86
N PHE A 60 6.33 5.03 8.86
CA PHE A 60 7.50 5.56 9.56
C PHE A 60 7.60 5.03 10.98
N GLN A 61 8.81 4.63 11.35
CA GLN A 61 9.17 4.23 12.70
C GLN A 61 10.26 5.15 13.23
N LYS A 62 10.26 5.42 14.54
CA LYS A 62 11.38 6.12 15.16
C LYS A 62 12.62 5.24 15.02
N ARG A 63 13.66 5.79 14.39
CA ARG A 63 14.97 5.14 14.40
C ARG A 63 15.47 5.11 15.83
N LEU A 64 15.58 3.92 16.41
CA LEU A 64 16.33 3.74 17.65
C LEU A 64 17.79 4.01 17.29
N MET A 65 18.33 5.13 17.76
CA MET A 65 19.77 5.37 17.72
C MET A 65 20.41 4.33 18.64
N GLY A 66 20.98 3.27 18.09
CA GLY A 66 21.87 2.39 18.85
C GLY A 66 23.05 3.20 19.39
N PRO A 67 23.63 2.83 20.55
CA PRO A 67 24.86 3.46 21.02
C PRO A 67 25.92 3.37 19.91
N ARG A 68 26.59 4.50 19.64
CA ARG A 68 27.71 4.55 18.69
C ARG A 68 28.88 3.70 19.19
#